data_AF-A0A661K143-F1
#
_entry.id   AF-A0A661K143-F1
#
_cell.length_a   1.000
_cell.length_b   1.000
_cell.length_c   1.000
_cell.angle_alpha   90.00
_cell.angle_beta   90.00
_cell.angle_gamma   90.00
#
_symmetry.space_group_name_H-M   'P 1'
#
loop_
_entity.id
_entity.type
_entity.pdbx_description
1 polymer ?
#
loop_
_entity_poly.entity_id
_entity_poly.type
_entity_poly.pdbx_seq_one_letter_code
_entity_poly.pdbx_strand_id
1 'polypeptide(L)' 'RGRFIIDPDGVVQAMEVLTPAVGRKVEEAIRQIKAFQLVREAKGAEATPSGWEPGGTTLKVGPDLVGKVWKVWKP' A
#
# COMPACT_ATOMS: atom_id res chain seq x y z
N ARG A 1 -9.73 18.54 4.78
CA ARG A 1 -8.41 18.74 4.14
C ARG A 1 -7.93 17.40 3.56
N GLY A 2 -7.35 17.42 2.36
CA GLY A 2 -6.88 16.22 1.66
C GLY A 2 -5.36 16.06 1.70
N ARG A 3 -4.88 14.83 1.55
CA ARG A 3 -3.50 14.46 1.21
C ARG A 3 -3.54 13.51 0.02
N PHE A 4 -2.59 13.64 -0.89
CA PHE A 4 -2.42 12.77 -2.04
C PHE A 4 -0.99 12.23 -2.05
N ILE A 5 -0.83 10.96 -2.39
CA ILE A 5 0.47 10.36 -2.76
C ILE A 5 0.47 10.30 -4.29
N ILE A 6 1.46 10.95 -4.90
CA ILE A 6 1.63 11.03 -6.35
C ILE A 6 2.97 10.37 -6.67
N ASP A 7 2.97 9.46 -7.64
CA ASP A 7 4.19 8.76 -8.05
C ASP A 7 5.03 9.60 -9.04
N PRO A 8 6.24 9.13 -9.42
CA PRO A 8 7.11 9.85 -10.36
C PRO A 8 6.52 10.06 -11.77
N ASP A 9 5.50 9.28 -12.15
CA ASP A 9 4.82 9.40 -13.44
C ASP A 9 3.65 10.40 -13.37
N GLY A 10 3.46 11.05 -12.21
CA GLY A 10 2.40 12.02 -11.97
C GLY A 10 1.04 11.39 -11.66
N VAL A 11 0.98 10.08 -11.39
CA VAL A 11 -0.26 9.35 -11.12
C VAL A 11 -0.57 9.36 -9.63
N VAL A 12 -1.83 9.66 -9.28
CA VAL A 12 -2.31 9.58 -7.89
C VAL A 12 -2.44 8.11 -7.48
N GLN A 13 -1.66 7.69 -6.49
CA GLN A 13 -1.64 6.32 -5.97
C GLN A 13 -2.52 6.15 -4.72
N ALA A 14 -2.64 7.20 -3.91
CA ALA A 14 -3.51 7.20 -2.74
C ALA A 14 -4.02 8.60 -2.41
N MET A 15 -5.19 8.65 -1.77
CA MET A 15 -5.77 9.87 -1.23
C MET A 15 -6.35 9.62 0.16
N GLU A 16 -6.27 10.63 1.02
CA GLU A 16 -6.84 10.63 2.36
C GLU A 16 -7.53 11.98 2.60
N VAL A 17 -8.81 11.94 2.98
CA VAL A 17 -9.60 13.13 3.26
C VAL A 17 -10.14 13.04 4.67
N LEU A 18 -9.77 14.01 5.52
CA LEU A 18 -10.28 14.13 6.89
C LEU A 18 -10.96 15.48 7.09
N THR A 19 -12.01 15.48 7.91
CA THR A 19 -12.64 16.72 8.41
C THR A 19 -11.63 17.55 9.23
N PRO A 20 -11.80 18.88 9.34
CA PRO A 20 -10.84 19.73 10.06
C PRO A 20 -10.55 19.32 11.51
N ALA A 21 -11.52 18.73 12.20
CA ALA A 21 -11.42 18.35 13.61
C ALA A 21 -10.44 17.19 13.90
N VAL A 22 -10.02 16.42 12.88
CA VAL A 22 -9.20 15.21 13.09
C VAL A 22 -7.84 15.34 12.39
N GLY A 23 -6.79 14.98 13.13
CA GLY A 23 -5.41 14.91 12.66
C GLY A 23 -5.15 13.68 11.78
N ARG A 24 -4.14 13.76 10.91
CA ARG A 24 -3.65 12.61 10.13
C ARG A 24 -2.59 11.86 10.94
N LYS A 25 -2.39 10.57 10.63
CA LYS A 25 -1.28 9.77 11.16
C LYS A 25 -0.10 9.80 10.19
N VAL A 26 1.02 10.40 10.59
CA VAL A 26 2.19 10.57 9.71
C VAL A 26 2.85 9.22 9.40
N GLU A 27 2.84 8.31 10.37
CA GLU A 27 3.41 6.98 10.22
C GLU A 27 2.67 6.18 9.14
N GLU A 28 1.35 6.36 9.01
CA GLU A 28 0.58 5.72 7.94
C GLU A 28 0.96 6.30 6.57
N ALA A 29 1.23 7.60 6.50
CA ALA A 29 1.72 8.22 5.27
C ALA A 29 3.06 7.60 4.82
N ILE A 30 4.00 7.46 5.75
CA ILE A 30 5.31 6.86 5.49
C ILE A 30 5.17 5.38 5.11
N ARG A 31 4.31 4.63 5.81
CA ARG A 31 4.04 3.22 5.51
C ARG A 31 3.50 3.04 4.09
N GLN A 32 2.53 3.86 3.69
CA GLN A 32 1.95 3.85 2.34
C GLN A 32 3.02 4.18 1.28
N ILE A 33 3.84 5.20 1.49
CA ILE A 33 4.93 5.56 0.55
C ILE A 33 5.87 4.38 0.34
N LYS A 34 6.32 3.72 1.42
CA LYS A 34 7.21 2.54 1.33
C LYS A 34 6.53 1.36 0.62
N ALA A 35 5.23 1.15 0.86
CA ALA A 35 4.46 0.11 0.19
C ALA A 35 4.41 0.34 -1.33
N PHE A 36 4.09 1.56 -1.76
CA PHE A 36 4.06 1.90 -3.18
C PHE A 36 5.44 1.84 -3.84
N GLN A 37 6.51 2.24 -3.13
CA GLN A 37 7.88 2.08 -3.62
C GLN A 37 8.21 0.61 -3.87
N LEU A 38 7.93 -0.29 -2.91
CA LEU A 38 8.14 -1.73 -3.09
C LEU A 38 7.37 -2.29 -4.29
N VAL A 39 6.08 -1.96 -4.40
CA VAL A 39 5.24 -2.43 -5.52
C VAL A 39 5.77 -1.91 -6.86
N ARG A 40 6.24 -0.66 -6.90
CA ARG A 40 6.86 -0.05 -8.10
C ARG A 40 8.16 -0.75 -8.47
N GLU A 41 9.04 -0.99 -7.51
CA GLU A 41 10.31 -1.72 -7.71
C GLU A 41 10.06 -3.14 -8.23
N ALA A 42 9.03 -3.81 -7.70
CA ALA A 42 8.58 -5.12 -8.16
C ALA A 42 7.81 -5.07 -9.50
N LYS A 43 7.65 -3.90 -10.12
CA LYS A 43 6.89 -3.69 -11.37
C LYS A 43 5.47 -4.27 -11.30
N GLY A 44 4.83 -4.20 -10.13
CA GLY A 44 3.49 -4.74 -9.88
C GLY A 44 3.42 -6.26 -9.72
N ALA A 45 4.54 -6.99 -9.71
CA ALA A 45 4.56 -8.42 -9.45
C ALA A 45 4.32 -8.78 -7.97
N GLU A 46 4.41 -7.80 -7.08
CA GLU A 46 4.12 -7.95 -5.65
C GLU A 46 3.02 -6.97 -5.20
N ALA A 47 2.27 -7.38 -4.17
CA ALA A 47 1.29 -6.56 -3.48
C ALA A 47 1.51 -6.61 -1.96
N THR A 48 1.22 -5.49 -1.28
CA THR A 48 1.30 -5.38 0.18
C THR A 48 -0.08 -5.66 0.80
N PRO A 49 -0.24 -6.69 1.65
CA PRO A 49 -1.53 -6.99 2.28
C PRO A 49 -1.94 -5.94 3.33
N SER A 50 -3.13 -6.10 3.91
CA SER A 50 -3.62 -5.20 4.97
C SER A 50 -2.66 -5.20 6.17
N GLY A 51 -2.40 -4.00 6.69
CA GLY A 51 -1.48 -3.81 7.82
C GLY A 51 0.00 -4.02 7.49
N TRP A 52 0.37 -4.22 6.22
CA TRP A 52 1.77 -4.45 5.84
C TRP A 52 2.68 -3.31 6.31
N GLU A 53 3.83 -3.67 6.88
CA GLU A 53 4.92 -2.77 7.26
C GLU A 53 6.23 -3.23 6.60
N PRO A 54 7.26 -2.37 6.50
CA PRO A 54 8.56 -2.75 5.95
C PRO A 54 9.13 -4.01 6.60
N GLY A 55 9.50 -5.00 5.77
CA GLY A 55 9.94 -6.32 6.22
C GLY A 55 8.81 -7.35 6.40
N GLY A 56 7.55 -6.92 6.32
CA GLY A 56 6.38 -7.79 6.34
C GLY A 56 6.20 -8.58 5.04
N THR A 57 5.42 -9.66 5.11
CA THR A 57 5.12 -10.56 3.99
C THR A 57 4.39 -9.83 2.86
N THR A 58 4.90 -9.98 1.64
CA THR A 58 4.24 -9.53 0.40
C THR A 58 3.54 -10.69 -0.31
N LEU A 59 2.63 -10.34 -1.21
CA LEU A 59 1.86 -11.28 -2.02
C LEU A 59 2.35 -11.26 -3.45
N LYS A 60 2.82 -12.39 -3.99
CA LYS A 60 3.17 -12.51 -5.41
C LYS A 60 1.90 -12.54 -6.25
N VAL A 61 1.74 -11.55 -7.11
CA VAL A 61 0.56 -11.40 -7.97
C VAL A 61 0.62 -12.44 -9.09
N GLY A 62 -0.44 -13.25 -9.23
CA GLY A 62 -0.55 -14.23 -10.30
C GLY A 62 -1.82 -15.08 -10.20
N PRO A 63 -2.18 -15.83 -11.27
CA PRO A 63 -3.39 -16.66 -11.31
C PRO A 63 -3.50 -17.65 -10.16
N ASP A 64 -2.36 -18.20 -9.72
CA ASP A 64 -2.32 -19.19 -8.64
C ASP A 64 -2.75 -18.66 -7.28
N LEU A 65 -2.63 -17.34 -7.06
CA LEU A 65 -3.01 -16.68 -5.81
C LEU A 65 -4.51 -16.38 -5.74
N VAL A 66 -5.21 -16.34 -6.87
CA VAL A 66 -6.64 -16.01 -6.95
C VAL A 66 -7.46 -16.98 -6.07
N GLY A 67 -8.24 -16.43 -5.14
CA GLY A 67 -9.02 -17.20 -4.16
C GLY A 67 -8.21 -17.90 -3.06
N LYS A 68 -6.89 -17.72 -3.03
CA LYS A 68 -5.96 -18.43 -2.11
C LYS A 68 -5.10 -17.51 -1.25
N VAL A 69 -5.39 -16.20 -1.22
CA VAL A 69 -4.64 -15.20 -0.42
C VAL A 69 -4.46 -15.63 1.04
N TRP A 70 -5.52 -16.19 1.64
CA TRP A 70 -5.54 -16.67 3.03
C TRP A 70 -4.49 -17.75 3.36
N LYS A 71 -3.94 -18.43 2.34
CA LYS A 71 -2.87 -19.41 2.53
C LYS A 71 -1.52 -18.76 2.83
N VAL A 72 -1.32 -17.52 2.35
CA VAL A 72 -0.06 -16.78 2.49
C VAL A 72 -0.17 -15.69 3.55
N TRP A 73 -1.29 -14.95 3.56
CA TRP A 73 -1.52 -13.86 4.49
C TRP A 73 -2.59 -14.24 5.52
N LYS A 74 -2.24 -14.10 6.79
CA LYS A 74 -3.13 -14.29 7.94
C LYS A 74 -3.18 -12.95 8.69
N PRO A 75 -4.36 -12.29 8.73
CA PRO A 75 -4.52 -10.98 9.37
C PRO A 75 -4.28 -11.02 10.88
#